data_AF-A0A0M9E829-F1
#
_entry.id   AF-A0A0M9E829-F1
#
_cell.length_a   1.000
_cell.length_b   1.000
_cell.length_c   1.000
_cell.angle_alpha   90.00
_cell.angle_beta   90.00
_cell.angle_gamma   90.00
#
_symmetry.space_group_name_H-M   'P 1'
#
loop_
_entity.id
_entity.type
_entity.pdbx_description
1 polymer ?
#
loop_
_entity_poly.entity_id
_entity_poly.type
_entity_poly.pdbx_seq_one_letter_code
_entity_poly.pdbx_strand_id
1 'polypeptide(L)'
;PDTITKRNALRFIAFWIGFEYPDLAVSFNYEKLVQFCPKLKKRKSQEGVRILFYLKERGEDITEKDITWFRYELRQIRNDLKINYSNIDNLSKNRTKFLMDINFFKEDNNAINNPKSFARCVRDSIAISHQISNRWILSEFSSNRKSLIIGIATGTYKHLNYYLDEIINKEISENSVIRMTDFTRLCILTNDIKVIICKKPQISELSNGEKMNIWWITAFWSTIYWDYIPVLLEEKMLPTTKKSYKKFKNAIYFPDTYKSDMNKALSVFHHVQA
;
A
#
# COMPACT_ATOMS: atom_id res chain seq x y z
N PRO A 1 -15.90 -11.25 18.67
CA PRO A 1 -16.47 -10.41 17.59
C PRO A 1 -15.53 -9.23 17.28
N ASP A 2 -14.99 -9.23 16.06
CA ASP A 2 -13.79 -8.44 15.76
C ASP A 2 -14.08 -7.08 15.09
N THR A 3 -15.32 -6.83 14.68
CA THR A 3 -15.75 -5.56 14.09
C THR A 3 -16.79 -4.85 14.95
N ILE A 4 -16.88 -3.52 14.81
CA ILE A 4 -17.90 -2.69 15.47
C ILE A 4 -19.30 -3.20 15.11
N THR A 5 -19.53 -3.52 13.83
CA THR A 5 -20.80 -4.07 13.33
C THR A 5 -21.15 -5.40 14.00
N LYS A 6 -20.21 -6.34 14.11
CA LYS A 6 -20.43 -7.64 14.78
C LYS A 6 -20.70 -7.47 16.29
N ARG A 7 -20.02 -6.52 16.94
CA ARG A 7 -20.28 -6.20 18.36
C ARG A 7 -21.66 -5.57 18.57
N ASN A 8 -22.07 -4.67 17.68
CA ASN A 8 -23.39 -4.05 17.74
C ASN A 8 -24.50 -5.07 17.46
N ALA A 9 -24.30 -5.99 16.51
CA ALA A 9 -25.22 -7.10 16.29
C ALA A 9 -25.38 -7.97 17.54
N LEU A 10 -24.29 -8.33 18.23
CA LEU A 10 -24.36 -9.09 19.47
C LEU A 10 -25.02 -8.33 20.63
N ARG A 11 -24.80 -7.01 20.73
CA ARG A 11 -25.51 -6.16 21.69
C ARG A 11 -27.00 -6.12 21.41
N PHE A 12 -27.37 -6.03 20.14
CA PHE A 12 -28.77 -6.04 19.71
C PHE A 12 -29.42 -7.39 20.00
N ILE A 13 -28.73 -8.51 19.73
CA ILE A 13 -29.20 -9.85 20.07
C ILE A 13 -29.36 -10.00 21.59
N ALA A 14 -28.38 -9.57 22.38
CA ALA A 14 -28.47 -9.59 23.85
C ALA A 14 -29.67 -8.79 24.37
N PHE A 15 -29.91 -7.61 23.76
CA PHE A 15 -31.05 -6.76 24.09
C PHE A 15 -32.38 -7.46 23.79
N TRP A 16 -32.54 -8.03 22.59
CA TRP A 16 -33.77 -8.73 22.22
C TRP A 16 -34.03 -9.97 23.07
N ILE A 17 -33.00 -10.75 23.38
CA ILE A 17 -33.13 -11.91 24.27
C ILE A 17 -33.59 -11.45 25.66
N GLY A 18 -33.00 -10.39 26.20
CA GLY A 18 -33.41 -9.86 27.51
C GLY A 18 -34.80 -9.20 27.51
N PHE A 19 -35.25 -8.69 26.37
CA PHE A 19 -36.58 -8.10 26.20
C PHE A 19 -37.68 -9.15 26.10
N GLU A 20 -37.50 -10.16 25.23
CA GLU A 20 -38.50 -11.21 24.99
C GLU A 20 -38.47 -12.31 26.05
N TYR A 21 -37.30 -12.59 26.64
CA TYR A 21 -37.10 -13.67 27.61
C TYR A 21 -36.27 -13.18 28.81
N PRO A 22 -36.89 -12.45 29.76
CA PRO A 22 -36.20 -11.87 30.92
C PRO A 22 -35.41 -12.90 31.75
N ASP A 23 -35.92 -14.13 31.87
CA ASP A 23 -35.26 -15.22 32.61
C ASP A 23 -33.93 -15.65 31.96
N LEU A 24 -33.80 -15.46 30.65
CA LEU A 24 -32.58 -15.77 29.89
C LEU A 24 -31.59 -14.61 29.84
N ALA A 25 -31.98 -13.39 30.26
CA ALA A 25 -31.15 -12.19 30.20
C ALA A 25 -29.83 -12.34 30.97
N VAL A 26 -29.87 -13.01 32.14
CA VAL A 26 -28.68 -13.28 32.97
C VAL A 26 -27.77 -14.35 32.34
N SER A 27 -28.35 -15.25 31.54
CA SER A 27 -27.64 -16.36 30.89
C SER A 27 -27.09 -16.02 29.51
N PHE A 28 -27.66 -15.02 28.83
CA PHE A 28 -27.30 -14.64 27.46
C PHE A 28 -27.09 -13.12 27.31
N ASN A 29 -26.45 -12.50 28.30
CA ASN A 29 -25.98 -11.12 28.17
C ASN A 29 -24.85 -10.99 27.15
N TYR A 30 -24.53 -9.75 26.77
CA TYR A 30 -23.51 -9.45 25.77
C TYR A 30 -22.17 -10.12 26.11
N GLU A 31 -21.76 -10.09 27.37
CA GLU A 31 -20.50 -10.67 27.85
C GLU A 31 -20.45 -12.19 27.63
N LYS A 32 -21.55 -12.91 27.90
CA LYS A 32 -21.66 -14.35 27.66
C LYS A 32 -21.75 -14.68 26.17
N LEU A 33 -22.51 -13.92 25.40
CA LEU A 33 -22.58 -14.08 23.93
C LEU A 33 -21.22 -13.86 23.25
N VAL A 34 -20.41 -12.94 23.78
CA VAL A 34 -19.02 -12.74 23.33
C VAL A 34 -18.15 -13.97 23.60
N GLN A 35 -18.39 -14.71 24.69
CA GLN A 35 -17.63 -15.93 25.01
C GLN A 35 -17.96 -17.10 24.07
N PHE A 36 -19.19 -17.17 23.56
CA PHE A 36 -19.58 -18.16 22.54
C PHE A 36 -19.01 -17.88 21.16
N CYS A 37 -18.58 -16.64 20.89
CA CYS A 37 -17.92 -16.32 19.63
C CYS A 37 -16.54 -17.01 19.59
N PRO A 38 -16.24 -17.82 18.55
CA PRO A 38 -14.93 -18.42 18.43
C PRO A 38 -13.87 -17.32 18.43
N LYS A 39 -12.92 -17.40 19.36
CA LYS A 39 -11.70 -16.59 19.28
C LYS A 39 -10.98 -17.06 18.04
N LEU A 40 -11.11 -16.31 16.94
CA LEU A 40 -10.31 -16.55 15.74
C LEU A 40 -8.85 -16.45 16.16
N LYS A 41 -8.20 -17.60 16.39
CA LYS A 41 -6.74 -17.66 16.48
C LYS A 41 -6.28 -17.12 15.14
N LYS A 42 -5.71 -15.90 15.15
CA LYS A 42 -4.99 -15.33 14.00
C LYS A 42 -3.83 -16.28 13.68
N ARG A 43 -4.10 -17.38 12.98
CA ARG A 43 -3.05 -18.24 12.42
C ARG A 43 -2.27 -17.33 11.48
N LYS A 44 -0.95 -17.29 11.65
CA LYS A 44 -0.06 -16.65 10.66
C LYS A 44 -0.39 -17.31 9.33
N SER A 45 -1.02 -16.56 8.43
CA SER A 45 -1.29 -17.06 7.09
C SER A 45 0.05 -17.29 6.40
N GLN A 46 0.21 -18.43 5.76
CA GLN A 46 1.38 -18.73 4.91
C GLN A 46 1.22 -18.11 3.51
N GLU A 47 0.08 -17.45 3.29
CA GLU A 47 -0.36 -16.87 2.03
C GLU A 47 -0.75 -15.41 2.25
N GLY A 48 -0.54 -14.59 1.23
CA GLY A 48 -0.87 -13.18 1.27
C GLY A 48 -0.29 -12.43 0.08
N VAL A 49 -0.05 -11.15 0.31
CA VAL A 49 0.66 -10.29 -0.63
C VAL A 49 1.95 -9.85 0.03
N ARG A 50 3.07 -10.02 -0.67
CA ARG A 50 4.35 -9.48 -0.26
C ARG A 50 4.69 -8.30 -1.15
N ILE A 51 5.05 -7.19 -0.50
CA ILE A 51 5.51 -5.98 -1.15
C ILE A 51 7.00 -5.84 -0.86
N LEU A 52 7.78 -5.61 -1.91
CA LEU A 52 9.20 -5.28 -1.81
C LEU A 52 9.39 -3.85 -2.32
N PHE A 53 9.83 -2.97 -1.43
CA PHE A 53 10.23 -1.61 -1.76
C PHE A 53 11.73 -1.59 -1.94
N TYR A 54 12.20 -0.97 -3.01
CA TYR A 54 13.61 -0.81 -3.30
C TYR A 54 13.90 0.65 -3.60
N LEU A 55 14.73 1.25 -2.75
CA LEU A 55 15.36 2.52 -3.03
C LEU A 55 16.57 2.23 -3.92
N LYS A 56 16.53 2.67 -5.18
CA LYS A 56 17.57 2.50 -6.19
C LYS A 56 18.35 3.79 -6.34
N GLU A 57 19.67 3.68 -6.18
CA GLU A 57 20.64 4.74 -6.46
C GLU A 57 20.76 4.94 -7.97
N ARG A 58 20.66 6.18 -8.42
CA ARG A 58 20.90 6.65 -9.79
C ARG A 58 21.96 7.77 -9.77
N GLY A 59 23.06 7.54 -9.05
CA GLY A 59 24.19 8.47 -8.94
C GLY A 59 24.22 9.34 -7.68
N GLU A 60 23.36 9.08 -6.70
CA GLU A 60 23.44 9.63 -5.34
C GLU A 60 23.20 8.49 -4.34
N ASP A 61 24.03 8.41 -3.31
CA ASP A 61 23.99 7.34 -2.32
C ASP A 61 22.75 7.45 -1.42
N ILE A 62 22.17 6.31 -1.05
CA ILE A 62 21.08 6.26 -0.08
C ILE A 62 21.66 6.39 1.33
N THR A 63 21.30 7.48 1.99
CA THR A 63 21.76 7.81 3.34
C THR A 63 20.89 7.15 4.41
N GLU A 64 21.41 7.11 5.64
CA GLU A 64 20.63 6.62 6.80
C GLU A 64 19.38 7.47 7.08
N LYS A 65 19.41 8.76 6.73
CA LYS A 65 18.25 9.65 6.86
C LYS A 65 17.12 9.22 5.91
N ASP A 66 17.47 8.90 4.66
CA ASP A 66 16.51 8.40 3.66
C ASP A 66 15.80 7.13 4.15
N ILE A 67 16.58 6.18 4.68
CA ILE A 67 16.11 4.91 5.24
C ILE A 67 15.19 5.14 6.45
N THR A 68 15.60 6.03 7.35
CA THR A 68 14.85 6.32 8.59
C THR A 68 13.52 6.98 8.28
N TRP A 69 13.53 7.97 7.38
CA TRP A 69 12.32 8.61 6.88
C TRP A 69 11.39 7.60 6.22
N PHE A 70 11.91 6.75 5.32
CA PHE A 70 11.11 5.78 4.60
C PHE A 70 10.41 4.78 5.54
N ARG A 71 11.11 4.31 6.57
CA ARG A 71 10.55 3.43 7.61
C ARG A 71 9.47 4.14 8.44
N TYR A 72 9.68 5.40 8.77
CA TYR A 72 8.69 6.19 9.50
C TYR A 72 7.41 6.34 8.68
N GLU A 73 7.54 6.75 7.41
CA GLU A 73 6.39 6.94 6.52
C GLU A 73 5.59 5.66 6.27
N LEU A 74 6.25 4.52 6.06
CA LEU A 74 5.55 3.24 5.92
C LEU A 74 4.69 2.90 7.15
N ARG A 75 5.15 3.25 8.36
CA ARG A 75 4.36 3.06 9.58
C ARG A 75 3.18 4.03 9.64
N GLN A 76 3.36 5.28 9.21
CA GLN A 76 2.29 6.25 9.17
C GLN A 76 1.21 5.85 8.17
N ILE A 77 1.58 5.50 6.93
CA ILE A 77 0.65 5.02 5.90
C ILE A 77 -0.17 3.83 6.41
N ARG A 78 0.48 2.88 7.09
CA ARG A 78 -0.21 1.72 7.69
C ARG A 78 -1.27 2.16 8.71
N ASN A 79 -0.96 3.15 9.54
CA ASN A 79 -1.88 3.68 10.54
C ASN A 79 -3.04 4.44 9.89
N ASP A 80 -2.73 5.29 8.90
CA ASP A 80 -3.71 6.09 8.16
C ASP A 80 -4.74 5.20 7.45
N LEU A 81 -4.26 4.14 6.78
CA LEU A 81 -5.09 3.14 6.11
C LEU A 81 -5.71 2.11 7.08
N LYS A 82 -5.40 2.17 8.38
CA LYS A 82 -5.88 1.24 9.43
C LYS A 82 -5.57 -0.23 9.14
N ILE A 83 -4.42 -0.51 8.51
CA ILE A 83 -3.98 -1.86 8.11
C ILE A 83 -3.25 -2.52 9.30
N ASN A 84 -4.03 -3.09 10.22
CA ASN A 84 -3.49 -3.67 11.47
C ASN A 84 -2.95 -5.10 11.34
N TYR A 85 -2.94 -5.65 10.13
CA TYR A 85 -2.63 -7.07 9.86
C TYR A 85 -1.44 -7.26 8.90
N SER A 86 -0.79 -6.16 8.52
CA SER A 86 0.50 -6.18 7.86
C SER A 86 1.60 -6.40 8.89
N ASN A 87 2.50 -7.33 8.62
CA ASN A 87 3.77 -7.42 9.32
C ASN A 87 4.81 -6.62 8.54
N ILE A 88 5.26 -5.51 9.13
CA ILE A 88 6.45 -4.81 8.65
C ILE A 88 7.63 -5.51 9.32
N ASP A 89 8.06 -6.63 8.77
CA ASP A 89 9.33 -7.23 9.20
C ASP A 89 10.47 -6.46 8.54
N ASN A 90 11.22 -5.75 9.38
CA ASN A 90 12.50 -5.17 9.01
C ASN A 90 13.50 -6.30 8.77
N LEU A 91 13.58 -6.95 7.61
CA LEU A 91 14.72 -7.83 7.31
C LEU A 91 14.80 -8.17 5.82
N SER A 92 15.08 -7.16 4.99
CA SER A 92 16.09 -7.42 3.98
C SER A 92 17.45 -7.12 4.63
N LYS A 93 18.44 -8.01 4.45
CA LYS A 93 19.83 -7.76 4.86
C LYS A 93 20.45 -6.57 4.12
N ASN A 94 19.77 -6.07 3.08
CA ASN A 94 20.19 -4.95 2.26
C ASN A 94 19.57 -3.66 2.79
N ARG A 95 20.41 -2.63 3.02
CA ARG A 95 19.99 -1.35 3.60
C ARG A 95 18.90 -0.62 2.81
N THR A 96 18.77 -0.91 1.51
CA THR A 96 17.93 -0.20 0.55
C THR A 96 16.67 -0.95 0.12
N LYS A 97 16.51 -2.22 0.54
CA LYS A 97 15.32 -3.04 0.25
C LYS A 97 14.50 -3.23 1.53
N PHE A 98 13.18 -3.05 1.44
CA PHE A 98 12.23 -3.18 2.55
C PHE A 98 11.09 -4.12 2.15
N LEU A 99 10.74 -5.04 3.04
CA LEU A 99 9.73 -6.05 2.77
C LEU A 99 8.53 -5.85 3.69
N MET A 100 7.33 -5.95 3.15
CA MET A 100 6.08 -5.86 3.91
C MET A 100 5.16 -7.00 3.49
N ASP A 101 4.69 -7.76 4.48
CA ASP A 101 3.76 -8.87 4.28
C ASP A 101 2.35 -8.45 4.71
N ILE A 102 1.40 -8.52 3.77
CA ILE A 102 -0.02 -8.31 4.01
C ILE A 102 -0.71 -9.66 4.02
N ASN A 103 -1.04 -10.11 5.22
CA ASN A 103 -1.58 -11.44 5.44
C ASN A 103 -2.97 -11.59 4.85
N PHE A 104 -3.19 -12.73 4.21
CA PHE A 104 -4.51 -13.19 3.83
C PHE A 104 -5.35 -13.53 5.07
N PHE A 105 -6.60 -13.07 5.09
CA PHE A 105 -7.57 -13.48 6.10
C PHE A 105 -8.29 -14.75 5.64
N LYS A 106 -7.96 -15.90 6.24
CA LYS A 106 -8.74 -17.13 6.05
C LYS A 106 -10.06 -17.00 6.81
N GLU A 107 -11.11 -16.56 6.13
CA GLU A 107 -12.49 -16.79 6.59
C GLU A 107 -12.99 -18.18 6.16
N ASP A 108 -12.55 -18.69 4.99
CA ASP A 108 -12.90 -20.02 4.49
C ASP A 108 -11.67 -20.89 4.18
N ASN A 109 -11.68 -22.14 4.66
CA ASN A 109 -10.59 -23.10 4.51
C ASN A 109 -10.40 -23.65 3.08
N ASN A 110 -11.26 -23.27 2.12
CA ASN A 110 -11.38 -23.95 0.83
C ASN A 110 -10.83 -23.19 -0.39
N ALA A 111 -10.19 -22.03 -0.21
CA ALA A 111 -9.77 -21.19 -1.33
C ALA A 111 -8.23 -21.13 -1.48
N ILE A 112 -7.60 -22.28 -1.72
CA ILE A 112 -6.19 -22.31 -2.15
C ILE A 112 -6.12 -21.71 -3.57
N ASN A 113 -5.30 -20.68 -3.76
CA ASN A 113 -5.06 -20.02 -5.06
C ASN A 113 -6.27 -19.42 -5.80
N ASN A 114 -7.41 -19.19 -5.15
CA ASN A 114 -8.50 -18.45 -5.79
C ASN A 114 -8.19 -16.94 -5.82
N PRO A 115 -8.06 -16.30 -7.00
CA PRO A 115 -7.75 -14.87 -7.09
C PRO A 115 -8.77 -13.99 -6.35
N LYS A 116 -10.05 -14.40 -6.27
CA LYS A 116 -11.11 -13.63 -5.59
C LYS A 116 -10.84 -13.45 -4.10
N SER A 117 -10.22 -14.43 -3.47
CA SER A 117 -10.02 -14.38 -2.03
C SER A 117 -8.94 -13.37 -1.61
N PHE A 118 -8.06 -13.00 -2.53
CA PHE A 118 -7.00 -12.01 -2.29
C PHE A 118 -7.45 -10.55 -2.47
N ALA A 119 -8.75 -10.30 -2.70
CA ALA A 119 -9.29 -8.97 -2.98
C ALA A 119 -8.80 -7.89 -2.00
N ARG A 120 -8.92 -8.18 -0.69
CA ARG A 120 -8.62 -7.22 0.37
C ARG A 120 -7.11 -6.96 0.48
N CYS A 121 -6.30 -8.02 0.55
CA CYS A 121 -4.85 -7.85 0.70
C CYS A 121 -4.20 -7.23 -0.54
N VAL A 122 -4.71 -7.51 -1.74
CA VAL A 122 -4.22 -6.87 -2.98
C VAL A 122 -4.67 -5.41 -3.07
N ARG A 123 -5.89 -5.08 -2.66
CA ARG A 123 -6.33 -3.68 -2.61
C ARG A 123 -5.47 -2.88 -1.64
N ASP A 124 -5.26 -3.42 -0.44
CA ASP A 124 -4.49 -2.75 0.61
C ASP A 124 -3.01 -2.64 0.21
N SER A 125 -2.44 -3.63 -0.48
CA SER A 125 -1.06 -3.54 -0.98
C SER A 125 -0.88 -2.44 -2.02
N ILE A 126 -1.84 -2.31 -2.92
CA ILE A 126 -1.86 -1.26 -3.94
C ILE A 126 -2.07 0.11 -3.29
N ALA A 127 -2.94 0.23 -2.28
CA ALA A 127 -3.16 1.47 -1.54
C ALA A 127 -1.87 1.95 -0.85
N ILE A 128 -1.17 1.05 -0.16
CA ILE A 128 0.12 1.36 0.48
C ILE A 128 1.14 1.81 -0.58
N SER A 129 1.26 1.06 -1.68
CA SER A 129 2.18 1.35 -2.77
C SER A 129 1.89 2.71 -3.41
N HIS A 130 0.62 3.05 -3.59
CA HIS A 130 0.16 4.35 -4.08
C HIS A 130 0.53 5.48 -3.13
N GLN A 131 0.27 5.32 -1.82
CA GLN A 131 0.60 6.37 -0.86
C GLN A 131 2.11 6.60 -0.76
N ILE A 132 2.92 5.54 -0.64
CA ILE A 132 4.36 5.72 -0.47
C ILE A 132 5.05 6.22 -1.74
N SER A 133 4.59 5.82 -2.92
CA SER A 133 5.15 6.34 -4.18
C SER A 133 4.96 7.84 -4.31
N ASN A 134 3.76 8.34 -4.00
CA ASN A 134 3.51 9.78 -3.98
C ASN A 134 4.27 10.49 -2.85
N ARG A 135 4.24 9.96 -1.62
CA ARG A 135 4.97 10.57 -0.49
C ARG A 135 6.48 10.62 -0.73
N TRP A 136 7.06 9.60 -1.38
CA TRP A 136 8.47 9.59 -1.75
C TRP A 136 8.79 10.76 -2.67
N ILE A 137 8.06 10.92 -3.78
CA ILE A 137 8.27 12.02 -4.75
C ILE A 137 8.11 13.41 -4.11
N LEU A 138 7.23 13.52 -3.11
CA LEU A 138 6.98 14.76 -2.38
C LEU A 138 7.99 15.02 -1.24
N SER A 139 8.90 14.07 -0.98
CA SER A 139 9.84 14.16 0.12
C SER A 139 11.09 14.96 -0.26
N GLU A 140 11.67 15.61 0.75
CA GLU A 140 12.96 16.30 0.63
C GLU A 140 14.13 15.34 0.36
N PHE A 141 13.89 14.03 0.53
CA PHE A 141 14.88 12.97 0.30
C PHE A 141 14.84 12.43 -1.13
N SER A 142 13.82 12.80 -1.91
CA SER A 142 13.74 12.39 -3.31
C SER A 142 14.55 13.32 -4.21
N SER A 143 15.25 12.73 -5.16
CA SER A 143 16.02 13.43 -6.20
C SER A 143 15.93 12.61 -7.49
N ASN A 144 16.25 13.20 -8.65
CA ASN A 144 16.31 12.43 -9.91
C ASN A 144 17.36 11.33 -9.88
N ARG A 145 18.30 11.43 -8.93
CA ARG A 145 19.36 10.48 -8.67
C ARG A 145 18.98 9.41 -7.63
N LYS A 146 17.76 9.44 -7.08
CA LYS A 146 17.21 8.40 -6.20
C LYS A 146 15.82 8.00 -6.65
N SER A 147 15.64 6.73 -7.00
CA SER A 147 14.36 6.22 -7.48
C SER A 147 13.76 5.18 -6.53
N LEU A 148 12.44 5.14 -6.43
CA LEU A 148 11.71 4.12 -5.70
C LEU A 148 11.11 3.13 -6.70
N ILE A 149 11.33 1.84 -6.47
CA ILE A 149 10.70 0.74 -7.21
C ILE A 149 9.95 -0.12 -6.20
N ILE A 150 8.73 -0.52 -6.54
CA ILE A 150 7.84 -1.31 -5.69
C ILE A 150 7.44 -2.56 -6.45
N GLY A 151 7.81 -3.74 -5.93
CA GLY A 151 7.35 -5.03 -6.44
C GLY A 151 6.22 -5.59 -5.58
N ILE A 152 5.14 -6.07 -6.20
CA ILE A 152 4.00 -6.70 -5.52
C ILE A 152 3.81 -8.12 -6.05
N ALA A 153 3.94 -9.12 -5.17
CA ALA A 153 3.71 -10.52 -5.49
C ALA A 153 2.67 -11.12 -4.55
N THR A 154 1.71 -11.85 -5.12
CA THR A 154 0.60 -12.49 -4.39
C THR A 154 0.78 -14.00 -4.41
N GLY A 155 0.46 -14.69 -3.31
CA GLY A 155 0.48 -16.15 -3.21
C GLY A 155 1.12 -16.65 -1.92
N THR A 156 1.75 -17.83 -1.97
CA THR A 156 2.42 -18.45 -0.83
C THR A 156 3.79 -17.82 -0.59
N TYR A 157 4.03 -17.31 0.63
CA TYR A 157 5.23 -16.55 0.98
C TYR A 157 6.57 -17.25 0.70
N LYS A 158 6.59 -18.59 0.64
CA LYS A 158 7.79 -19.39 0.36
C LYS A 158 8.47 -19.02 -0.96
N HIS A 159 7.69 -18.66 -1.98
CA HIS A 159 8.21 -18.44 -3.34
C HIS A 159 8.23 -16.97 -3.76
N LEU A 160 7.63 -16.06 -2.99
CA LEU A 160 7.42 -14.68 -3.44
C LEU A 160 8.72 -13.87 -3.56
N ASN A 161 9.73 -14.12 -2.71
CA ASN A 161 10.99 -13.38 -2.76
C ASN A 161 11.70 -13.54 -4.11
N TYR A 162 11.65 -14.74 -4.66
CA TYR A 162 12.26 -15.07 -5.94
C TYR A 162 11.73 -14.19 -7.07
N TYR A 163 10.40 -14.08 -7.17
CA TYR A 163 9.75 -13.24 -8.17
C TYR A 163 9.99 -11.74 -7.91
N LEU A 164 10.03 -11.32 -6.64
CA LEU A 164 10.18 -9.91 -6.27
C LEU A 164 11.58 -9.37 -6.57
N ASP A 165 12.63 -10.15 -6.33
CA ASP A 165 13.99 -9.73 -6.67
C ASP A 165 14.14 -9.52 -8.19
N GLU A 166 13.56 -10.40 -9.00
CA GLU A 166 13.56 -10.28 -10.46
C GLU A 166 12.77 -9.05 -10.95
N ILE A 167 11.58 -8.82 -10.39
CA ILE A 167 10.74 -7.64 -10.72
C ILE A 167 11.49 -6.32 -10.49
N ILE A 168 12.27 -6.25 -9.41
CA ILE A 168 12.92 -5.01 -9.00
C ILE A 168 14.20 -4.76 -9.79
N ASN A 169 14.98 -5.81 -10.04
CA ASN A 169 16.25 -5.68 -10.74
C ASN A 169 16.07 -5.38 -12.24
N LYS A 170 14.92 -5.73 -12.82
CA LYS A 170 14.66 -5.48 -14.24
C LYS A 170 14.62 -3.98 -14.53
N GLU A 171 15.33 -3.55 -15.56
CA GLU A 171 15.20 -2.19 -16.09
C GLU A 171 13.96 -2.10 -16.98
N ILE A 172 13.02 -1.27 -16.52
CA ILE A 172 11.73 -0.98 -17.16
C ILE A 172 11.66 0.55 -17.24
N SER A 173 10.88 1.08 -18.20
CA SER A 173 10.67 2.52 -18.41
C SER A 173 10.46 3.30 -17.11
N GLU A 174 10.88 4.57 -17.07
CA GLU A 174 10.99 5.36 -15.84
C GLU A 174 9.70 5.50 -15.02
N ASN A 175 8.53 5.42 -15.66
CA ASN A 175 7.23 5.55 -14.98
C ASN A 175 6.72 4.24 -14.35
N SER A 176 7.51 3.17 -14.34
CA SER A 176 7.13 1.83 -13.85
C SER A 176 7.41 1.64 -12.34
N VAL A 177 6.94 2.56 -11.52
CA VAL A 177 7.21 2.55 -10.06
C VAL A 177 6.60 1.31 -9.39
N ILE A 178 5.33 1.00 -9.67
CA ILE A 178 4.63 -0.13 -9.05
C ILE A 178 4.52 -1.27 -10.05
N ARG A 179 5.22 -2.36 -9.77
CA ARG A 179 5.37 -3.55 -10.60
C ARG A 179 4.80 -4.78 -9.90
N MET A 180 4.40 -5.78 -10.66
CA MET A 180 3.73 -6.96 -10.12
C MET A 180 3.88 -8.21 -10.99
N THR A 181 3.64 -9.37 -10.38
CA THR A 181 3.57 -10.67 -11.06
C THR A 181 2.24 -10.87 -11.80
N ASP A 182 2.21 -11.86 -12.70
CA ASP A 182 0.99 -12.32 -13.39
C ASP A 182 -0.16 -12.65 -12.43
N PHE A 183 0.13 -13.36 -11.35
CA PHE A 183 -0.91 -13.76 -10.39
C PHE A 183 -1.49 -12.57 -9.63
N THR A 184 -0.67 -11.58 -9.27
CA THR A 184 -1.17 -10.33 -8.69
C THR A 184 -2.09 -9.60 -9.68
N ARG A 185 -1.71 -9.50 -10.95
CA ARG A 185 -2.57 -8.93 -12.00
C ARG A 185 -3.90 -9.67 -12.13
N LEU A 186 -3.87 -11.00 -12.11
CA LEU A 186 -5.09 -11.81 -12.14
C LEU A 186 -5.99 -11.49 -10.94
N CYS A 187 -5.44 -11.33 -9.75
CA CYS A 187 -6.20 -10.92 -8.56
C CYS A 187 -6.80 -9.52 -8.72
N ILE A 188 -6.08 -8.57 -9.33
CA ILE A 188 -6.61 -7.22 -9.60
C ILE A 188 -7.82 -7.28 -10.53
N LEU A 189 -7.68 -7.99 -11.66
CA LEU A 189 -8.72 -8.09 -12.67
C LEU A 189 -9.95 -8.85 -12.16
N THR A 190 -9.74 -9.96 -11.46
CA THR A 190 -10.84 -10.81 -10.96
C THR A 190 -11.66 -10.12 -9.86
N ASN A 191 -11.05 -9.17 -9.14
CA ASN A 191 -11.70 -8.43 -8.05
C ASN A 191 -12.09 -7.00 -8.44
N ASP A 192 -12.04 -6.66 -9.72
CA ASP A 192 -12.38 -5.34 -10.26
C ASP A 192 -11.68 -4.18 -9.53
N ILE A 193 -10.42 -4.40 -9.10
CA ILE A 193 -9.63 -3.36 -8.42
C ILE A 193 -9.29 -2.26 -9.44
N LYS A 194 -9.66 -1.03 -9.14
CA LYS A 194 -9.68 0.10 -10.08
C LYS A 194 -8.30 0.75 -10.26
N VAL A 195 -7.46 0.08 -11.05
CA VAL A 195 -6.17 0.56 -11.55
C VAL A 195 -6.03 0.33 -13.04
N ILE A 196 -5.25 1.17 -13.71
CA ILE A 196 -4.88 1.00 -15.12
C ILE A 196 -3.50 0.34 -15.16
N ILE A 197 -3.41 -0.81 -15.82
CA ILE A 197 -2.20 -1.61 -15.98
C ILE A 197 -1.67 -1.41 -17.40
N CYS A 198 -0.36 -1.54 -17.59
CA CYS A 198 0.27 -1.52 -18.90
C CYS A 198 -0.38 -2.53 -19.88
N LYS A 199 -0.38 -2.19 -21.18
CA LYS A 199 -1.00 -3.03 -22.24
C LYS A 199 -0.18 -4.28 -22.55
N LYS A 200 1.14 -4.17 -22.51
CA LYS A 200 2.09 -5.25 -22.80
C LYS A 200 3.04 -5.39 -21.62
N PRO A 201 3.17 -6.60 -21.03
CA PRO A 201 4.13 -6.83 -19.97
C PRO A 201 5.55 -6.86 -20.54
N GLN A 202 6.52 -6.73 -19.66
CA GLN A 202 7.91 -7.04 -19.97
C GLN A 202 8.22 -8.47 -19.54
N ILE A 203 8.84 -9.24 -20.42
CA ILE A 203 9.21 -10.62 -20.11
C ILE A 203 10.58 -10.60 -19.44
N SER A 204 10.70 -11.33 -18.32
CA SER A 204 11.99 -11.67 -17.73
C SER A 204 12.15 -13.17 -17.59
N GLU A 205 13.39 -13.63 -17.66
CA GLU A 205 13.74 -15.02 -17.47
C GLU A 205 14.30 -15.18 -16.07
N LEU A 206 13.63 -16.03 -15.29
CA LEU A 206 14.01 -16.36 -13.93
C LEU A 206 15.25 -17.28 -13.97
N SER A 207 16.00 -17.33 -12.87
CA SER A 207 17.21 -18.16 -12.77
C SER A 207 16.99 -19.68 -12.97
N ASN A 208 15.74 -20.15 -12.93
CA ASN A 208 15.33 -21.53 -13.21
C ASN A 208 14.94 -21.75 -14.68
N GLY A 209 15.07 -20.73 -15.55
CA GLY A 209 14.67 -20.77 -16.96
C GLY A 209 13.18 -20.49 -17.20
N GLU A 210 12.39 -20.25 -16.16
CA GLU A 210 10.99 -19.89 -16.33
C GLU A 210 10.85 -18.45 -16.82
N LYS A 211 9.92 -18.22 -17.74
CA LYS A 211 9.59 -16.86 -18.20
C LYS A 211 8.50 -16.29 -17.31
N MET A 212 8.75 -15.09 -16.78
CA MET A 212 7.81 -14.33 -15.96
C MET A 212 7.43 -13.03 -16.68
N ASN A 213 6.14 -12.71 -16.71
CA ASN A 213 5.70 -11.39 -17.15
C ASN A 213 5.69 -10.42 -15.97
N ILE A 214 6.32 -9.27 -16.16
CA ILE A 214 6.30 -8.15 -15.23
C ILE A 214 5.31 -7.12 -15.76
N TRP A 215 4.28 -6.88 -14.96
CA TRP A 215 3.26 -5.86 -15.22
C TRP A 215 3.50 -4.65 -14.32
N TRP A 216 3.03 -3.47 -14.71
CA TRP A 216 3.09 -2.29 -13.87
C TRP A 216 1.83 -1.43 -13.99
N ILE A 217 1.57 -0.68 -12.93
CA ILE A 217 0.46 0.28 -12.88
C ILE A 217 0.89 1.55 -13.62
N THR A 218 0.06 2.01 -14.54
CA THR A 218 0.27 3.27 -15.27
C THR A 218 -0.57 4.41 -14.70
N ALA A 219 -1.73 4.11 -14.12
CA ALA A 219 -2.58 5.10 -13.49
C ALA A 219 -3.55 4.48 -12.48
N PHE A 220 -4.04 5.32 -11.58
CA PHE A 220 -5.09 5.00 -10.62
C PHE A 220 -6.39 5.66 -11.06
N TRP A 221 -7.52 5.00 -10.79
CA TRP A 221 -8.83 5.66 -10.94
C TRP A 221 -9.00 6.74 -9.87
N SER A 222 -9.96 7.65 -10.08
CA SER A 222 -10.17 8.84 -9.24
C SER A 222 -10.43 8.54 -7.75
N THR A 223 -10.39 9.60 -6.94
CA THR A 223 -10.47 9.63 -5.46
C THR A 223 -11.68 8.94 -4.83
N ILE A 224 -12.65 8.47 -5.62
CA ILE A 224 -13.77 7.66 -5.12
C ILE A 224 -13.28 6.26 -4.69
N TYR A 225 -12.20 5.77 -5.29
CA TYR A 225 -11.73 4.39 -5.09
C TYR A 225 -10.48 4.25 -4.21
N TRP A 226 -9.73 5.33 -4.03
CA TRP A 226 -8.48 5.32 -3.27
C TRP A 226 -8.53 6.43 -2.23
N ASP A 227 -8.13 6.11 -0.99
CA ASP A 227 -8.06 7.08 0.09
C ASP A 227 -7.12 8.23 -0.25
N TYR A 228 -7.48 9.44 0.20
CA TYR A 228 -6.66 10.62 0.05
C TYR A 228 -5.28 10.41 0.69
N ILE A 229 -4.24 10.93 0.04
CA ILE A 229 -2.90 10.98 0.61
C ILE A 229 -2.86 12.17 1.56
N PRO A 230 -2.78 11.97 2.90
CA PRO A 230 -2.93 13.06 3.87
C PRO A 230 -1.94 14.21 3.67
N VAL A 231 -0.71 13.90 3.25
CA VAL A 231 0.35 14.88 2.97
C VAL A 231 -0.06 15.87 1.86
N LEU A 232 -0.98 15.49 0.97
CA LEU A 232 -1.52 16.39 -0.06
C LEU A 232 -2.48 17.45 0.49
N LEU A 233 -2.99 17.25 1.71
CA LEU A 233 -3.97 18.14 2.35
C LEU A 233 -3.32 19.14 3.31
N GLU A 234 -1.99 19.12 3.47
CA GLU A 234 -1.26 20.06 4.33
C GLU A 234 -1.30 21.50 3.80
N GLU A 235 -1.35 22.49 4.69
CA GLU A 235 -1.52 23.93 4.37
C GLU A 235 -0.42 24.55 3.47
N LYS A 236 0.67 23.82 3.19
CA LYS A 236 1.79 24.26 2.33
C LYS A 236 1.91 23.50 1.01
N MET A 237 0.95 22.61 0.72
CA MET A 237 1.05 21.72 -0.43
C MET A 237 0.52 22.36 -1.70
N LEU A 238 -0.65 23.01 -1.62
CA LEU A 238 -1.21 23.86 -2.66
C LEU A 238 -1.61 25.23 -2.09
N PRO A 239 -1.62 26.29 -2.91
CA PRO A 239 -1.99 27.62 -2.45
C PRO A 239 -3.47 27.66 -2.05
N THR A 240 -3.75 27.88 -0.77
CA THR A 240 -5.11 27.97 -0.21
C THR A 240 -5.69 29.39 -0.24
N THR A 241 -4.85 30.42 -0.39
CA THR A 241 -5.26 31.83 -0.38
C THR A 241 -4.95 32.51 -1.71
N LYS A 242 -5.71 33.55 -2.07
CA LYS A 242 -5.52 34.32 -3.33
C LYS A 242 -4.12 34.93 -3.45
N LYS A 243 -3.52 35.36 -2.33
CA LYS A 243 -2.15 35.90 -2.27
C LYS A 243 -1.11 34.79 -2.47
N SER A 244 -1.31 33.62 -1.87
CA SER A 244 -0.44 32.44 -2.08
C SER A 244 -0.55 31.94 -3.53
N TYR A 245 -1.75 31.90 -4.10
CA TYR A 245 -1.98 31.49 -5.49
C TYR A 245 -1.26 32.40 -6.48
N LYS A 246 -1.29 33.72 -6.29
CA LYS A 246 -0.57 34.66 -7.16
C LYS A 246 0.96 34.44 -7.08
N LYS A 247 1.48 34.17 -5.88
CA LYS A 247 2.91 33.82 -5.69
C LYS A 247 3.26 32.48 -6.32
N PHE A 248 2.44 31.46 -6.11
CA PHE A 248 2.59 30.13 -6.72
C PHE A 248 2.57 30.20 -8.24
N LYS A 249 1.59 30.91 -8.81
CA LYS A 249 1.49 31.15 -10.25
C LYS A 249 2.76 31.84 -10.77
N ASN A 250 3.20 32.91 -10.11
CA ASN A 250 4.43 33.61 -10.52
C ASN A 250 5.67 32.72 -10.42
N ALA A 251 5.77 31.86 -9.42
CA ALA A 251 6.86 30.90 -9.28
C ALA A 251 6.87 29.84 -10.40
N ILE A 252 5.69 29.41 -10.89
CA ILE A 252 5.61 28.52 -12.06
C ILE A 252 6.14 29.20 -13.33
N TYR A 253 5.77 30.46 -13.56
CA TYR A 253 6.17 31.19 -14.78
C TYR A 253 7.59 31.74 -14.72
N PHE A 254 8.13 32.00 -13.52
CA PHE A 254 9.44 32.63 -13.32
C PHE A 254 10.27 31.89 -12.25
N PRO A 255 10.67 30.64 -12.52
CA PRO A 255 11.31 29.78 -11.52
C PRO A 255 12.66 30.31 -11.02
N ASP A 256 13.41 31.05 -11.84
CA ASP A 256 14.71 31.61 -11.48
C ASP A 256 14.63 32.74 -10.43
N THR A 257 13.45 33.35 -10.27
CA THR A 257 13.24 34.51 -9.38
C THR A 257 12.62 34.16 -8.04
N TYR A 258 12.00 32.98 -7.91
CA TYR A 258 11.27 32.58 -6.72
C TYR A 258 11.82 31.27 -6.15
N LYS A 259 12.25 31.29 -4.89
CA LYS A 259 12.71 30.08 -4.18
C LYS A 259 11.62 29.00 -4.17
N SER A 260 12.01 27.77 -4.51
CA SER A 260 11.16 26.57 -4.59
C SER A 260 10.49 26.20 -3.26
N ASP A 261 10.98 26.70 -2.12
CA ASP A 261 10.52 26.35 -0.76
C ASP A 261 9.12 26.91 -0.39
N MET A 262 8.47 27.69 -1.26
CA MET A 262 7.17 28.30 -0.91
C MET A 262 6.01 27.31 -0.90
N ASN A 263 6.03 26.29 -1.76
CA ASN A 263 5.01 25.23 -1.79
C ASN A 263 5.67 23.90 -2.15
N LYS A 264 5.37 22.84 -1.40
CA LYS A 264 5.94 21.49 -1.62
C LYS A 264 5.62 20.92 -3.01
N ALA A 265 4.53 21.37 -3.66
CA ALA A 265 4.25 20.98 -5.04
C ALA A 265 5.24 21.59 -6.06
N LEU A 266 5.78 22.79 -5.80
CA LEU A 266 6.74 23.45 -6.71
C LEU A 266 8.10 22.76 -6.71
N SER A 267 8.58 22.30 -5.54
CA SER A 267 9.83 21.55 -5.49
C SER A 267 9.76 20.31 -6.38
N VAL A 268 8.63 19.59 -6.37
CA VAL A 268 8.40 18.40 -7.20
C VAL A 268 8.45 18.72 -8.70
N PHE A 269 7.80 19.81 -9.14
CA PHE A 269 7.84 20.20 -10.55
C PHE A 269 9.26 20.53 -11.03
N HIS A 270 10.07 21.16 -10.18
CA HIS A 270 11.47 21.45 -10.49
C HIS A 270 12.37 20.22 -10.44
N HIS A 271 12.05 19.23 -9.59
CA HIS A 271 12.74 17.95 -9.63
C HIS A 271 12.42 17.20 -10.93
N VAL A 272 11.18 17.14 -11.41
CA VAL A 272 10.83 16.33 -12.61
C VAL A 272 11.37 16.89 -13.94
N GLN A 273 11.75 18.17 -14.01
CA GLN A 273 12.15 18.84 -15.27
C GLN A 273 13.66 18.92 -15.55
N ALA A 274 14.54 18.46 -14.65
CA ALA A 274 16.00 18.53 -14.78
C ALA A 274 16.65 17.16 -15.05
#